data_AF-A0A7S3ZHM6-F1
#
_entry.id   AF-A0A7S3ZHM6-F1
#
_cell.length_a   1.000
_cell.length_b   1.000
_cell.length_c   1.000
_cell.angle_alpha   90.00
_cell.angle_beta   90.00
_cell.angle_gamma   90.00
#
_symmetry.space_group_name_H-M   'P 1'
#
loop_
_entity.id
_entity.type
_entity.pdbx_description
1 polymer ?
#
loop_
_entity_poly.entity_id
_entity_poly.type
_entity_poly.pdbx_seq_one_letter_code
_entity_poly.pdbx_strand_id
1 'polypeptide(L)'
;SWPPSPLAVNVVLSGVGCLGTLYVIPHFKEKFIKARLFGIDLNKMTTRRDENGVLVRPYHGPKVPEAMGVISGMMFLVVMFLYIPFAFAHYYDKDPKDFP
;
A
#
# COMPACT_ATOMS: atom_id res chain seq x y z
N SER A 1 1.31 10.72 -33.14
CA SER A 1 0.94 9.53 -32.35
C SER A 1 -0.09 9.97 -31.33
N TRP A 2 -1.27 9.35 -31.28
CA TRP A 2 -2.31 9.70 -30.32
C TRP A 2 -1.77 9.62 -28.88
N PRO A 3 -2.07 10.58 -28.00
CA PRO A 3 -1.67 10.48 -26.60
C PRO A 3 -2.23 9.16 -26.04
N PRO A 4 -1.42 8.39 -25.28
CA PRO A 4 -1.92 7.18 -24.66
C PRO A 4 -3.15 7.53 -23.81
N SER A 5 -4.22 6.73 -23.92
CA SER A 5 -5.43 7.02 -23.16
C SER A 5 -5.08 7.08 -21.67
N PRO A 6 -5.51 8.13 -20.93
CA PRO A 6 -5.15 8.29 -19.51
C PRO A 6 -5.50 7.05 -18.68
N LEU A 7 -6.59 6.36 -19.05
CA LEU A 7 -6.98 5.08 -18.46
C LEU A 7 -5.94 3.97 -18.66
N ALA A 8 -5.37 3.83 -19.87
CA ALA A 8 -4.34 2.82 -20.13
C ALA A 8 -3.07 3.09 -19.31
N VAL A 9 -2.66 4.37 -19.21
CA VAL A 9 -1.52 4.76 -18.37
C VAL A 9 -1.77 4.44 -16.90
N ASN A 10 -2.99 4.72 -16.42
CA ASN A 10 -3.36 4.44 -15.04
C ASN A 10 -3.34 2.93 -14.73
N VAL A 11 -3.85 2.08 -15.64
CA VAL A 11 -3.81 0.62 -15.47
C VAL A 11 -2.38 0.10 -15.40
N VAL A 12 -1.49 0.57 -16.28
CA VAL A 12 -0.07 0.19 -16.28
C VAL A 12 0.62 0.64 -14.99
N LEU A 13 0.44 1.90 -14.59
CA LEU A 13 1.03 2.43 -13.36
C LEU A 13 0.50 1.71 -12.11
N SER A 14 -0.79 1.36 -12.08
CA SER A 14 -1.38 0.58 -11.00
C SER A 14 -0.84 -0.84 -10.94
N GLY A 15 -0.61 -1.47 -12.10
CA GLY A 15 0.05 -2.78 -12.19
C GLY A 15 1.46 -2.76 -11.61
N VAL A 16 2.27 -1.77 -12.02
CA VAL A 16 3.62 -1.55 -11.48
C VAL A 16 3.59 -1.25 -9.98
N GLY A 17 2.67 -0.38 -9.54
CA GLY A 17 2.47 -0.05 -8.13
C GLY A 17 2.06 -1.26 -7.28
N CYS A 18 1.24 -2.16 -7.82
CA CYS A 18 0.86 -3.40 -7.16
C CYS A 18 2.06 -4.33 -6.98
N LEU A 19 2.84 -4.56 -8.04
CA LEU A 19 4.07 -5.37 -7.97
C LEU A 19 5.09 -4.77 -6.99
N GLY A 20 5.28 -3.45 -7.03
CA GLY A 20 6.12 -2.73 -6.08
C GLY A 20 5.64 -2.90 -4.65
N THR A 21 4.33 -2.80 -4.40
CA THR A 21 3.73 -2.99 -3.08
C THR A 21 3.97 -4.41 -2.55
N LEU A 22 3.75 -5.43 -3.39
CA LEU A 22 4.00 -6.83 -3.03
C LEU A 22 5.48 -7.11 -2.70
N TYR A 23 6.41 -6.42 -3.35
CA TYR A 23 7.84 -6.53 -3.06
C TYR A 23 8.26 -5.77 -1.80
N VAL A 24 7.71 -4.58 -1.59
CA VAL A 24 8.12 -3.68 -0.49
C VAL A 24 7.53 -4.08 0.86
N ILE A 25 6.28 -4.56 0.91
CA ILE A 25 5.63 -5.02 2.15
C ILE A 25 6.48 -6.03 2.94
N PRO A 26 6.98 -7.15 2.37
CA PRO A 26 7.78 -8.12 3.11
C PRO A 26 9.10 -7.53 3.60
N HIS A 27 9.70 -6.61 2.85
CA HIS A 27 10.97 -5.97 3.23
C HIS A 27 10.79 -4.98 4.41
N PHE A 28 9.62 -4.33 4.51
CA PHE A 28 9.30 -3.44 5.62
C PHE A 28 8.82 -4.19 6.87
N LYS A 29 8.32 -5.42 6.74
CA LYS A 29 7.86 -6.24 7.88
C LYS A 29 8.85 -6.23 9.04
N GLU A 30 10.14 -6.42 8.77
CA GLU A 30 11.17 -6.42 9.81
C GLU A 30 11.33 -5.07 10.51
N LYS A 31 11.19 -3.96 9.77
CA LYS A 31 11.27 -2.60 10.32
C LYS A 31 10.10 -2.32 11.26
N PHE A 32 8.89 -2.74 10.90
CA PHE A 32 7.70 -2.61 11.76
C PHE A 32 7.85 -3.44 13.05
N ILE A 33 8.38 -4.66 12.94
CA ILE A 33 8.65 -5.50 14.12
C ILE A 33 9.70 -4.85 15.03
N LYS A 34 10.78 -4.29 14.47
CA LYS A 34 11.82 -3.58 15.23
C LYS A 34 11.30 -2.30 15.89
N ALA A 35 10.39 -1.57 15.23
CA ALA A 35 9.73 -0.38 15.77
C ALA A 35 8.66 -0.69 16.83
N ARG A 36 8.48 -1.97 17.22
CA ARG A 36 7.41 -2.44 18.12
C ARG A 36 5.99 -2.17 17.60
N LEU A 37 5.84 -1.89 16.31
CA LEU A 37 4.57 -1.78 15.58
C LEU A 37 4.13 -3.17 15.13
N PHE A 38 3.85 -4.03 16.11
CA PHE A 38 3.33 -5.37 15.87
C PHE A 38 2.28 -5.73 16.90
N GLY A 39 1.25 -6.42 16.44
CA GLY A 39 0.22 -7.04 17.26
C GLY A 39 0.44 -8.55 17.34
N ILE A 40 -0.31 -9.19 18.22
CA ILE A 40 -0.41 -10.65 18.29
C ILE A 40 -1.80 -11.03 17.78
N ASP A 41 -1.86 -11.98 16.86
CA ASP A 41 -3.14 -12.50 16.37
C ASP A 41 -3.86 -13.30 17.48
N LEU A 42 -4.87 -12.69 18.09
CA LEU A 42 -5.62 -13.26 19.23
C LEU A 42 -6.57 -14.40 18.81
N ASN A 43 -6.92 -14.48 17.53
CA ASN A 43 -7.85 -15.47 17.00
C ASN A 43 -7.15 -16.78 16.61
N LYS A 44 -5.81 -16.82 16.63
CA LYS A 44 -5.06 -18.02 16.29
C LYS A 44 -4.93 -18.97 17.49
N MET A 45 -5.12 -20.27 17.23
CA MET A 45 -4.89 -21.34 18.22
C MET A 45 -3.45 -21.39 18.75
N THR A 46 -2.50 -20.80 18.01
CA THR A 46 -1.09 -20.68 18.42
C THR A 46 -0.89 -19.62 19.50
N THR A 47 -1.90 -18.82 19.81
CA THR A 47 -1.84 -17.79 20.86
C THR A 47 -2.24 -18.43 22.18
N ARG A 48 -1.40 -18.26 23.22
CA ARG A 48 -1.58 -18.92 24.51
C ARG A 48 -2.95 -18.60 25.12
N ARG A 49 -3.67 -19.66 25.51
CA ARG A 49 -4.95 -19.63 26.21
C ARG A 49 -4.85 -20.48 27.47
N ASP A 50 -5.67 -20.15 28.45
CA ASP A 50 -5.86 -20.91 29.68
C ASP A 50 -6.61 -22.23 29.40
N GLU A 51 -6.64 -23.12 30.37
CA GLU A 51 -7.41 -24.37 30.37
C GLU A 51 -8.91 -24.13 30.10
N ASN A 52 -9.40 -22.94 30.48
CA ASN A 52 -10.78 -22.48 30.24
C ASN A 52 -11.00 -21.84 28.85
N GLY A 53 -10.01 -21.85 27.97
CA GLY A 53 -10.07 -21.26 26.63
C GLY A 53 -9.98 -19.73 26.58
N VAL A 54 -9.71 -19.09 27.71
CA VAL A 54 -9.59 -17.63 27.86
C VAL A 54 -8.15 -17.17 27.55
N LEU A 55 -7.98 -15.99 26.95
CA LEU A 55 -6.66 -15.43 26.67
C LEU A 55 -5.95 -14.97 27.96
N VAL A 56 -4.72 -15.44 28.19
CA VAL A 56 -3.92 -15.10 29.39
C VAL A 56 -2.89 -14.02 29.05
N ARG A 57 -2.77 -12.99 29.90
CA ARG A 57 -1.75 -11.94 29.78
C ARG A 57 -0.46 -12.35 30.53
N PRO A 58 0.74 -12.03 30.01
CA PRO A 58 1.02 -11.36 28.74
C PRO A 58 0.71 -12.25 27.53
N TYR A 59 0.16 -11.66 26.48
CA TYR A 59 -0.16 -12.40 25.25
C TYR A 59 1.13 -12.94 24.61
N HIS A 60 1.14 -14.22 24.27
CA HIS A 60 2.23 -14.87 23.54
C HIS A 60 1.66 -15.54 22.30
N GLY A 61 2.12 -15.12 21.12
CA GLY A 61 1.67 -15.66 19.83
C GLY A 61 2.49 -15.08 18.67
N PRO A 62 2.16 -15.45 17.43
CA PRO A 62 2.86 -14.95 16.25
C PRO A 62 2.69 -13.44 16.12
N LYS A 63 3.80 -12.72 15.93
CA LYS A 63 3.81 -11.27 15.73
C LYS A 63 3.36 -10.92 14.31
N VAL A 64 2.32 -10.13 14.19
CA VAL A 64 1.82 -9.59 12.93
C VAL A 64 2.13 -8.09 12.92
N PRO A 65 2.87 -7.57 11.93
CA PRO A 65 3.14 -6.14 11.86
C PRO A 65 1.82 -5.37 11.69
N GLU A 66 1.65 -4.34 12.50
CA GLU A 66 0.49 -3.45 12.42
C GLU A 66 0.77 -2.32 11.42
N ALA A 67 -0.28 -1.71 10.89
CA ALA A 67 -0.19 -0.57 9.97
C ALA A 67 0.52 -0.85 8.61
N MET A 68 0.51 -2.08 8.10
CA MET A 68 0.93 -2.39 6.72
C MET A 68 0.18 -1.55 5.66
N GLY A 69 -1.05 -1.12 5.95
CA GLY A 69 -1.84 -0.24 5.08
C GLY A 69 -1.19 1.13 4.80
N VAL A 70 -0.25 1.58 5.66
CA VAL A 70 0.54 2.80 5.39
C VAL A 70 1.43 2.62 4.15
N ILE A 71 1.96 1.41 3.95
CA ILE A 71 2.84 1.11 2.82
C ILE A 71 2.04 1.11 1.51
N SER A 72 0.87 0.46 1.50
CA SER A 72 0.00 0.46 0.31
C SER A 72 -0.53 1.86 0.00
N GLY A 73 -0.88 2.64 1.03
CA GLY A 73 -1.28 4.05 0.87
C GLY A 73 -0.16 4.91 0.30
N MET A 74 1.07 4.77 0.80
CA MET A 74 2.24 5.48 0.26
C MET A 74 2.48 5.13 -1.22
N MET A 75 2.40 3.85 -1.58
CA MET A 75 2.55 3.41 -2.97
C MET A 75 1.46 3.97 -3.88
N PHE A 76 0.22 4.00 -3.40
CA PHE A 76 -0.89 4.64 -4.12
C PHE A 76 -0.61 6.12 -4.37
N LEU A 77 -0.13 6.87 -3.37
CA LEU A 77 0.21 8.29 -3.53
C LEU A 77 1.33 8.49 -4.55
N VAL A 78 2.38 7.66 -4.51
CA VAL A 78 3.47 7.71 -5.50
C VAL A 78 2.94 7.47 -6.91
N VAL A 79 2.11 6.45 -7.10
CA VAL A 79 1.47 6.15 -8.39
C VAL A 79 0.60 7.32 -8.88
N MET A 80 -0.18 7.93 -7.99
CA MET A 80 -0.99 9.11 -8.31
C MET A 80 -0.13 10.32 -8.70
N PHE A 81 0.96 10.59 -7.98
CA PHE A 81 1.88 11.68 -8.34
C PHE A 81 2.51 11.48 -9.72
N LEU A 82 2.85 10.24 -10.07
CA LEU A 82 3.34 9.90 -11.41
C LEU A 82 2.24 9.98 -12.48
N TYR A 83 0.97 9.78 -12.12
CA TYR A 83 -0.17 9.83 -13.03
C TYR A 83 -0.63 11.26 -13.37
N ILE A 84 -0.49 12.22 -12.45
CA ILE A 84 -0.88 13.64 -12.62
C ILE A 84 -0.45 14.22 -13.98
N PRO A 85 0.83 14.15 -14.42
CA PRO A 85 1.24 14.75 -15.70
C PRO A 85 0.51 14.14 -16.91
N PHE A 86 0.17 12.85 -16.85
CA PHE A 86 -0.57 12.18 -17.93
C PHE A 86 -2.06 12.53 -17.92
N ALA A 87 -2.64 12.75 -16.74
CA ALA A 87 -4.02 13.19 -16.61
C ALA A 87 -4.24 14.60 -17.21
N PHE A 88 -3.25 15.49 -17.06
CA PHE A 88 -3.32 16.87 -17.56
C PHE A 88 -2.59 17.10 -18.89
N ALA A 89 -2.02 16.06 -19.50
CA ALA A 89 -1.26 16.18 -20.76
C ALA A 89 -2.06 16.88 -21.88
N HIS A 90 -3.37 16.69 -21.94
CA HIS A 90 -4.24 17.35 -22.91
C HIS A 90 -4.34 18.87 -22.71
N TYR A 91 -4.14 19.39 -21.51
CA TYR A 91 -4.13 20.84 -21.25
C TYR A 91 -2.81 21.50 -21.67
N TYR A 92 -1.69 20.78 -21.62
CA TYR A 92 -0.39 21.28 -22.06
C TYR A 92 -0.25 21.36 -23.58
N ASP A 93 -1.03 20.56 -24.32
CA ASP A 93 -0.98 20.46 -25.78
C ASP A 93 -1.97 21.42 -26.48
N LYS A 94 -2.77 22.17 -25.71
CA LYS A 94 -3.65 23.21 -26.28
C LYS A 94 -2.84 24.48 -26.57
N ASP A 95 -2.95 24.97 -27.80
CA ASP A 95 -2.46 26.29 -28.19
C ASP A 95 -3.07 27.36 -27.26
N PRO A 96 -2.30 28.39 -26.85
CA PRO A 96 -2.80 29.46 -25.98
C PRO A 96 -3.96 30.27 -26.59
N LYS A 97 -4.31 30.00 -27.85
CA LYS A 97 -5.42 30.63 -28.60
C LYS A 97 -6.77 29.95 -28.33
N ASP A 98 -6.79 28.76 -27.73
CA ASP A 98 -7.99 27.99 -27.40
C ASP A 98 -8.39 28.09 -25.91
N PHE A 99 -7.80 29.03 -25.17
CA PHE A 99 -8.28 29.43 -23.85
C PHE A 99 -9.43 30.46 -24.01
N PRO A 100 -10.60 30.26 -23.36
CA PRO A 100 -11.66 31.26 -23.35
C PRO A 100 -11.27 32.53 -22.58
#